data_AF-A0A4V3SWR7-F1
#
_entry.id   AF-A0A4V3SWR7-F1
#
_cell.length_a   1.000
_cell.length_b   1.000
_cell.length_c   1.000
_cell.angle_alpha   90.00
_cell.angle_beta   90.00
_cell.angle_gamma   90.00
#
_symmetry.space_group_name_H-M   'P 1'
#
loop_
_entity.id
_entity.type
_entity.pdbx_description
1 polymer ?
#
loop_
_entity_poly.entity_id
_entity_poly.type
_entity_poly.pdbx_seq_one_letter_code
_entity_poly.pdbx_strand_id
1 'polypeptide(L)' 'MPENHDITIRGRLLAPDGSVVTCPVCDASTQLTVYGPDGGAGRLMCPDGHHFAPPAPIDPVDLLARAVADPRTEFLG' A
#
# COMPACT_ATOMS: atom_id res chain seq x y z
N MET A 1 -1.05 -10.28 20.99
CA MET A 1 -1.94 -9.20 20.49
C MET A 1 -1.51 -8.98 19.05
N PRO A 2 -2.40 -8.91 18.06
CA PRO A 2 -1.96 -8.65 16.69
C PRO A 2 -1.28 -7.28 16.66
N GLU A 3 -0.04 -7.22 16.21
CA GLU A 3 0.65 -5.94 16.04
C GLU A 3 0.07 -5.31 14.77
N ASN A 4 -0.24 -4.02 14.85
CA ASN A 4 -0.73 -3.28 13.69
C ASN A 4 0.48 -2.57 13.08
N HIS A 5 0.68 -2.80 11.79
CA HIS A 5 1.70 -2.12 11.02
C HIS A 5 1.07 -0.92 10.30
N ASP A 6 1.78 0.21 10.34
CA ASP A 6 1.50 1.40 9.55
C ASP A 6 2.80 1.83 8.86
N ILE A 7 2.81 1.78 7.54
CA ILE A 7 4.01 1.94 6.73
C ILE A 7 3.73 2.93 5.60
N THR A 8 4.27 4.14 5.74
CA THR A 8 4.18 5.16 4.71
C THR A 8 5.23 4.95 3.62
N ILE A 9 4.77 4.59 2.42
CA ILE A 9 5.59 4.46 1.23
C ILE A 9 5.73 5.84 0.60
N ARG A 10 6.93 6.44 0.69
CA ARG A 10 7.20 7.76 0.11
C ARG A 10 7.25 7.77 -1.42
N GLY A 11 7.52 6.61 -2.03
CA GLY A 11 7.56 6.41 -3.48
C GLY A 11 6.18 6.18 -4.11
N ARG A 12 6.19 5.63 -5.33
CA ARG A 12 4.98 5.15 -6.02
C ARG A 12 4.81 3.67 -5.76
N LEU A 13 3.59 3.26 -5.42
CA LEU A 13 3.24 1.84 -5.35
C LEU A 13 2.87 1.38 -6.77
N LEU A 14 3.59 0.40 -7.31
CA LEU A 14 3.24 -0.22 -8.59
C LEU A 14 2.48 -1.52 -8.36
N ALA A 15 1.43 -1.73 -9.13
CA ALA A 15 0.77 -3.01 -9.24
C ALA A 15 1.60 -3.98 -10.11
N PRO A 16 1.33 -5.30 -10.04
CA PRO A 16 2.06 -6.31 -10.81
C PRO A 16 2.02 -6.14 -12.33
N ASP A 17 1.05 -5.40 -12.85
CA ASP A 17 0.91 -5.05 -14.27
C ASP A 17 1.70 -3.79 -14.65
N GLY A 18 2.45 -3.20 -13.71
CA GLY A 18 3.20 -1.96 -13.89
C GLY A 18 2.34 -0.69 -13.73
N SER A 19 1.04 -0.81 -13.46
CA SER A 19 0.19 0.35 -13.23
C SER A 19 0.52 1.02 -11.89
N VAL A 20 0.43 2.36 -11.85
CA VAL A 20 0.63 3.10 -10.60
C VAL A 20 -0.66 3.03 -9.80
N VAL A 21 -0.56 2.61 -8.55
CA VAL A 21 -1.70 2.66 -7.64
C VAL A 21 -1.96 4.10 -7.28
N THR A 22 -3.16 4.57 -7.61
CA THR A 22 -3.65 5.89 -7.28
C THR A 22 -4.82 5.80 -6.31
N CYS A 23 -5.00 6.85 -5.52
CA CYS A 23 -6.21 7.01 -4.74
C CYS A 23 -7.41 7.20 -5.69
N PRO A 24 -8.49 6.41 -5.58
CA PRO A 24 -9.65 6.54 -6.47
C PRO A 24 -10.47 7.82 -6.23
N VAL A 25 -10.17 8.58 -5.16
CA VAL A 25 -10.89 9.80 -4.77
C VAL A 25 -10.12 11.06 -5.17
N CYS A 26 -8.82 11.13 -4.87
CA CYS A 26 -7.99 12.32 -5.09
C CYS A 26 -6.84 12.13 -6.10
N ASP A 27 -6.71 10.95 -6.70
CA ASP A 27 -5.66 10.60 -7.68
C ASP A 27 -4.21 10.71 -7.14
N ALA A 28 -4.05 10.73 -5.82
CA ALA A 28 -2.73 10.70 -5.19
C ALA A 28 -2.03 9.37 -5.51
N SER A 29 -0.84 9.44 -6.11
CA SER A 29 0.00 8.29 -6.51
C SER A 29 1.28 8.13 -5.68
N THR A 30 1.53 9.05 -4.74
CA THR A 30 2.74 9.09 -3.92
C THR A 30 2.38 9.23 -2.45
N GLN A 31 3.30 8.84 -1.56
CA GLN A 31 3.10 8.92 -0.10
C GLN A 31 1.89 8.11 0.39
N LEU A 32 1.60 6.98 -0.27
CA LEU A 32 0.55 6.08 0.16
C LEU A 32 1.00 5.31 1.40
N THR A 33 0.14 5.22 2.40
CA THR A 33 0.39 4.46 3.63
C THR A 33 -0.31 3.13 3.56
N VAL A 34 0.45 2.04 3.70
CA VAL A 34 -0.07 0.69 3.84
C VAL A 34 -0.25 0.41 5.32
N TYR A 35 -1.44 -0.01 5.74
CA TYR A 35 -1.72 -0.29 7.14
C TYR A 35 -2.61 -1.52 7.33
N GLY A 36 -2.42 -2.26 8.42
CA GLY A 36 -3.21 -3.44 8.74
C GLY A 36 -2.60 -4.30 9.86
N PRO A 37 -3.33 -5.31 10.34
CA PRO A 37 -2.81 -6.27 11.32
C PRO A 37 -1.87 -7.28 10.65
N ASP A 38 -0.88 -7.78 11.39
CA ASP A 38 -0.01 -8.87 10.94
C ASP A 38 -0.78 -10.07 10.37
N GLY A 39 -0.38 -10.51 9.17
CA GLY A 39 -1.03 -11.61 8.46
C GLY A 39 -2.46 -11.32 8.00
N GLY A 40 -2.94 -10.08 8.15
CA GLY A 40 -4.23 -9.62 7.67
C GLY A 40 -4.15 -8.84 6.36
N ALA A 41 -5.33 -8.48 5.83
CA ALA A 41 -5.45 -7.70 4.62
C ALA A 41 -4.99 -6.25 4.85
N GLY A 42 -3.89 -5.86 4.22
CA GLY A 42 -3.40 -4.49 4.16
C GLY A 42 -4.38 -3.57 3.42
N ARG A 43 -4.52 -2.35 3.95
CA ARG A 43 -5.29 -1.26 3.37
C ARG A 43 -4.37 -0.12 2.98
N LEU A 44 -4.83 0.72 2.06
CA LEU A 44 -4.11 1.91 1.62
C LEU A 44 -4.78 3.17 2.16
N MET A 45 -3.97 4.14 2.52
CA MET A 45 -4.38 5.49 2.88
C MET A 45 -3.58 6.50 2.07
N CYS A 46 -4.24 7.46 1.44
CA CYS A 46 -3.57 8.56 0.74
C CYS A 46 -3.17 9.69 1.72
N PRO A 47 -2.28 10.63 1.32
CA PRO A 47 -1.91 11.77 2.17
C PRO A 47 -3.09 12.69 2.54
N ASP A 48 -4.15 12.72 1.73
CA ASP A 48 -5.41 13.44 2.06
C ASP A 48 -6.27 12.71 3.11
N GLY A 49 -5.89 11.49 3.52
CA GLY A 49 -6.60 10.68 4.51
C GLY A 49 -7.70 9.79 3.95
N HIS A 50 -7.78 9.58 2.63
CA HIS A 50 -8.72 8.62 2.05
C HIS A 50 -8.23 7.19 2.19
N HIS A 51 -9.07 6.32 2.73
CA HIS A 51 -8.80 4.91 2.90
C HIS A 51 -9.44 4.07 1.79
N PHE A 52 -8.68 3.18 1.17
CA PHE A 52 -9.15 2.33 0.08
C PHE A 52 -8.47 0.95 0.10
N ALA A 53 -9.12 -0.01 -0.55
CA ALA A 53 -8.52 -1.32 -0.78
C ALA A 53 -7.53 -1.23 -1.94
N PRO A 54 -6.43 -2.00 -1.91
CA PRO A 54 -5.53 -2.07 -3.05
C PRO A 54 -6.29 -2.60 -4.29
N PRO A 55 -6.06 -2.03 -5.49
CA PRO A 55 -6.71 -2.47 -6.70
C PRO A 55 -6.21 -3.87 -7.09
N ALA A 56 -7.09 -4.67 -7.71
CA ALA A 56 -6.67 -5.92 -8.33
C ALA A 56 -5.60 -5.62 -9.41
N PRO A 57 -4.56 -6.45 -9.56
CA PRO A 57 -4.38 -7.78 -8.96
C PRO A 57 -3.55 -7.80 -7.65
N ILE A 58 -3.41 -6.67 -6.94
CA ILE A 58 -2.63 -6.64 -5.70
C ILE A 58 -3.36 -7.41 -4.60
N ASP A 59 -2.70 -8.44 -4.05
CA ASP A 59 -3.17 -9.12 -2.86
C ASP A 59 -2.91 -8.23 -1.62
N PRO A 60 -3.94 -7.90 -0.83
CA PRO A 60 -3.80 -7.02 0.32
C PRO A 60 -2.93 -7.62 1.44
N VAL A 61 -2.89 -8.95 1.59
CA VAL A 61 -2.06 -9.62 2.59
C VAL A 61 -0.60 -9.56 2.19
N ASP A 62 -0.29 -9.88 0.92
CA ASP A 62 1.07 -9.74 0.39
C ASP A 62 1.56 -8.29 0.40
N LEU A 63 0.68 -7.32 0.14
CA LEU A 63 1.03 -5.90 0.17
C LEU A 63 1.59 -5.48 1.54
N LEU A 64 0.91 -5.86 2.62
CA LEU A 64 1.35 -5.52 3.98
C LEU A 64 2.66 -6.25 4.33
N ALA A 65 2.73 -7.55 4.05
CA ALA A 65 3.94 -8.33 4.29
C ALA A 65 5.16 -7.77 3.54
N ARG A 66 4.97 -7.32 2.29
CA ARG A 66 6.03 -6.69 1.49
C ARG A 66 6.40 -5.30 1.98
N ALA A 67 5.42 -4.48 2.38
CA ALA A 67 5.69 -3.16 2.94
C ALA A 67 6.48 -3.28 4.25
N VAL A 68 6.17 -4.28 5.09
CA VAL A 68 6.90 -4.55 6.34
C VAL A 68 8.34 -5.01 6.03
N ALA A 69 8.49 -5.90 5.04
CA ALA A 69 9.80 -6.42 4.64
C ALA A 69 10.69 -5.35 3.99
N ASP A 70 10.12 -4.38 3.25
CA ASP A 70 10.85 -3.31 2.60
C ASP A 70 10.11 -1.94 2.75
N PRO A 71 10.41 -1.17 3.81
CA PRO A 71 9.76 0.12 4.05
C PRO A 71 10.19 1.22 3.05
N ARG A 72 11.09 0.93 2.10
CA ARG A 72 11.52 1.88 1.06
C ARG A 72 10.76 1.71 -0.25
N THR A 73 9.96 0.65 -0.37
CA THR A 73 9.46 0.08 -1.63
C THR A 73 9.21 1.09 -2.78
N GLU A 74 10.24 1.24 -3.61
CA GLU A 74 10.22 1.62 -5.02
C GLU A 74 10.34 0.30 -5.79
N PHE A 75 9.28 -0.27 -6.38
CA PHE A 75 9.46 -1.45 -7.24
C PHE A 75 9.51 -1.05 -8.70
N LEU A 76 10.74 -0.98 -9.22
CA LEU A 76 11.08 -1.26 -10.62
C LEU A 76 10.90 -2.76 -10.86
N GLY A 77 10.07 -3.12 -11.83
CA GLY A 77 9.92 -4.46 -12.39
C GLY A 77 9.46 -4.33 -13.83
#